data_AF-A0A9Q9BID1-F1
#
_entry.id   AF-A0A9Q9BID1-F1
#
_cell.length_a   1.000
_cell.length_b   1.000
_cell.length_c   1.000
_cell.angle_alpha   90.00
_cell.angle_beta   90.00
_cell.angle_gamma   90.00
#
_symmetry.space_group_name_H-M   'P 1'
#
loop_
_entity.id
_entity.type
_entity.pdbx_description
1 polymer ?
#
loop_
_entity_poly.entity_id
_entity_poly.type
_entity_poly.pdbx_seq_one_letter_code
_entity_poly.pdbx_strand_id
1 'polypeptide(L)'
;MKRFISCFLIISVFLIPIFAQEEAEAPSNSKIDGTAVFRPVRQGDKFIKVGLSLGVPLFNTSIEKFAIKPNIWPGGTINAAFGYYILDGFSLGGSIGFQFYPTLAKNLYFAVPITFDMGYTFAAGKWRIPLGGGIGLAIQSYSGNGAQYFGMIFRFDAGTYYQYSPEWSFGGDVSWNVVPQWFKDKTNNRTGNFLGITFAARYHL
;
A
#
# COMPACT_ATOMS: atom_id res chain seq x y z
N MET A 1 0.35 5.98 -34.31
CA MET A 1 -0.39 4.75 -33.98
C MET A 1 0.47 3.52 -33.66
N LYS A 2 1.82 3.57 -33.71
CA LYS A 2 2.69 2.42 -33.39
C LYS A 2 3.12 2.31 -31.92
N ARG A 3 2.87 3.33 -31.08
CA ARG A 3 3.26 3.35 -29.65
C ARG A 3 2.24 2.75 -28.68
N PHE A 4 0.99 2.58 -29.11
CA PHE A 4 -0.06 1.92 -28.30
C PHE A 4 -0.02 0.39 -28.40
N ILE A 5 0.61 -0.17 -29.44
CA ILE A 5 0.72 -1.61 -29.65
C ILE A 5 1.71 -2.24 -28.64
N SER A 6 2.78 -1.53 -28.27
CA SER A 6 3.72 -2.02 -27.24
C SER A 6 3.11 -2.10 -25.84
N CYS A 7 2.18 -1.21 -25.47
CA CYS A 7 1.54 -1.28 -24.14
C CYS A 7 0.53 -2.43 -24.04
N PHE A 8 -0.12 -2.80 -25.14
CA PHE A 8 -1.02 -3.96 -25.17
C PHE A 8 -0.25 -5.29 -25.09
N LEU A 9 0.96 -5.35 -25.65
CA LEU A 9 1.82 -6.53 -25.61
C LEU A 9 2.39 -6.82 -24.21
N ILE A 10 2.61 -5.79 -23.38
CA ILE A 10 3.11 -5.96 -22.00
C ILE A 10 1.99 -6.40 -21.05
N ILE A 11 0.75 -5.97 -21.28
CA ILE A 11 -0.42 -6.39 -20.46
C ILE A 11 -0.84 -7.84 -20.78
N SER A 12 -0.64 -8.29 -22.02
CA SER A 12 -0.92 -9.68 -22.43
C SER A 12 -0.05 -10.74 -21.74
N VAL A 13 1.14 -10.38 -21.25
CA VAL A 13 2.05 -11.33 -20.57
C VAL A 13 1.61 -11.62 -19.12
N PHE A 14 0.76 -10.76 -18.53
CA PHE A 14 0.24 -10.94 -17.17
C PHE A 14 -1.08 -11.75 -17.10
N LEU A 15 -1.65 -12.15 -18.23
CA LEU A 15 -2.94 -12.85 -18.30
C LEU A 15 -2.82 -14.33 -18.66
N ILE A 16 -1.67 -14.97 -18.43
CA ILE A 16 -1.58 -16.44 -18.55
C ILE A 16 -2.36 -17.03 -17.36
N PRO A 17 -3.49 -17.72 -17.58
CA PRO A 17 -4.07 -18.54 -16.53
C PRO A 17 -3.09 -19.68 -16.30
N ILE A 18 -2.41 -19.66 -15.16
CA ILE A 18 -1.71 -20.84 -14.68
C ILE A 18 -2.81 -21.87 -14.38
N PHE A 19 -3.11 -22.72 -15.35
CA PHE A 19 -3.77 -23.98 -15.09
C PHE A 19 -2.78 -24.81 -14.27
N ALA A 20 -2.93 -24.73 -12.94
CA ALA A 20 -2.34 -25.71 -12.05
C ALA A 20 -3.02 -27.04 -12.35
N GLN A 21 -2.27 -27.92 -13.00
CA GLN A 21 -2.66 -29.31 -13.21
C GLN A 21 -2.70 -29.97 -11.82
N GLU A 22 -3.89 -30.31 -11.36
CA GLU A 22 -4.11 -31.07 -10.13
C GLU A 22 -3.70 -32.51 -10.43
N GLU A 23 -2.41 -32.79 -10.28
CA GLU A 23 -1.90 -34.15 -10.25
C GLU A 23 -2.38 -34.75 -8.93
N ALA A 24 -3.33 -35.68 -9.02
CA ALA A 24 -3.84 -36.40 -7.87
C ALA A 24 -2.72 -37.24 -7.25
N GLU A 25 -1.99 -36.66 -6.30
CA GLU A 25 -1.05 -37.39 -5.47
C GLU A 25 -1.83 -38.42 -4.63
N ALA A 26 -1.47 -39.70 -4.79
CA ALA A 26 -1.92 -40.77 -3.93
C ALA A 26 -1.65 -40.42 -2.45
N PRO A 27 -2.49 -40.83 -1.49
CA PRO A 27 -2.37 -40.42 -0.10
C PRO A 27 -1.04 -40.90 0.48
N SER A 28 -0.06 -40.00 0.51
CA SER A 28 1.20 -40.19 1.21
C SER A 28 0.88 -40.18 2.70
N ASN A 29 1.02 -41.34 3.34
CA ASN A 29 1.10 -41.51 4.80
C ASN A 29 2.39 -40.85 5.32
N SER A 30 2.55 -39.54 5.10
CA SER A 30 3.58 -38.74 5.73
C SER A 30 3.16 -38.56 7.18
N LYS A 31 3.82 -39.32 8.06
CA LYS A 31 3.80 -39.06 9.51
C LYS A 31 4.10 -37.57 9.69
N ILE A 32 3.24 -36.87 10.45
CA ILE A 32 3.46 -35.49 10.84
C ILE A 32 4.85 -35.41 11.46
N ASP A 33 5.79 -34.79 10.75
CA ASP A 33 7.13 -34.56 11.24
C ASP A 33 7.06 -33.55 12.40
N GLY A 34 7.14 -34.08 13.63
CA GLY A 34 7.12 -33.30 14.86
C GLY A 34 8.30 -32.35 15.03
N THR A 35 9.22 -32.30 14.07
CA THR A 35 10.34 -31.35 14.03
C THR A 35 10.08 -30.12 13.15
N ALA A 36 8.96 -30.07 12.43
CA ALA A 36 8.58 -28.90 11.65
C ALA A 36 8.26 -27.72 12.59
N VAL A 37 9.23 -26.82 12.78
CA VAL A 37 9.04 -25.57 13.49
C VAL A 37 7.92 -24.79 12.78
N PHE A 38 6.76 -24.66 13.42
CA PHE A 38 5.63 -23.92 12.87
C PHE A 38 6.04 -22.47 12.63
N ARG A 39 6.20 -22.10 11.35
CA ARG A 39 6.45 -20.72 10.92
C ARG A 39 5.10 -20.03 10.66
N PRO A 40 4.77 -18.93 11.37
CA PRO A 40 3.45 -18.32 11.27
C PRO A 40 3.22 -17.45 10.02
N VAL A 41 4.29 -17.11 9.29
CA VAL A 41 4.29 -16.37 8.03
C VAL A 41 5.34 -17.01 7.13
N ARG A 42 4.91 -17.65 6.04
CA ARG A 42 5.75 -18.53 5.24
C ARG A 42 5.98 -17.95 3.85
N GLN A 43 7.13 -18.30 3.27
CA GLN A 43 7.34 -18.12 1.84
C GLN A 43 6.19 -18.76 1.04
N GLY A 44 5.69 -18.03 0.05
CA GLY A 44 4.58 -18.45 -0.80
C GLY A 44 3.21 -17.96 -0.34
N ASP A 45 3.06 -17.59 0.94
CA ASP A 45 1.81 -17.03 1.47
C ASP A 45 1.45 -15.74 0.72
N LYS A 46 0.15 -15.52 0.54
CA LYS A 46 -0.40 -14.35 -0.16
C LYS A 46 -1.46 -13.69 0.70
N PHE A 47 -1.62 -12.37 0.55
CA PHE A 47 -2.76 -11.70 1.14
C PHE A 47 -3.28 -10.54 0.30
N ILE A 48 -4.58 -10.29 0.44
CA ILE A 48 -5.26 -9.08 -0.02
C ILE A 48 -5.63 -8.28 1.23
N LYS A 49 -5.28 -6.99 1.26
CA LYS A 49 -5.67 -6.04 2.30
C LYS A 49 -6.70 -5.07 1.74
N VAL A 50 -7.75 -4.81 2.51
CA VAL A 50 -8.68 -3.69 2.25
C VAL A 50 -8.82 -2.89 3.53
N GLY A 51 -8.71 -1.57 3.42
CA GLY A 51 -8.71 -0.69 4.58
C GLY A 51 -9.37 0.66 4.34
N LEU A 52 -9.80 1.25 5.46
CA LEU A 52 -10.25 2.62 5.57
C LEU A 52 -9.26 3.39 6.45
N SER A 53 -8.85 4.57 6.01
CA SER A 53 -7.90 5.39 6.75
C SER A 53 -8.40 6.80 7.01
N LEU A 54 -8.08 7.32 8.19
CA LEU A 54 -8.04 8.75 8.45
C LEU A 54 -6.67 9.28 8.02
N GLY A 55 -6.66 10.20 7.07
CA GLY A 55 -5.46 10.93 6.65
C GLY A 55 -5.38 12.28 7.36
N VAL A 56 -4.28 12.54 8.06
CA VAL A 56 -4.02 13.80 8.75
C VAL A 56 -2.84 14.51 8.08
N PRO A 57 -3.06 15.65 7.42
CA PRO A 57 -1.98 16.49 6.90
C PRO A 57 -1.15 17.03 8.07
N LEU A 58 0.14 16.67 8.13
CA LEU A 58 1.03 17.06 9.22
C LEU A 58 1.67 18.42 8.93
N PHE A 59 2.47 18.48 7.86
CA PHE A 59 3.20 19.68 7.45
C PHE A 59 3.65 19.58 5.99
N ASN A 60 3.86 20.73 5.38
CA ASN A 60 4.56 20.85 4.11
C ASN A 60 6.00 21.30 4.36
N THR A 61 6.94 20.81 3.55
CA THR A 61 8.32 21.28 3.52
C THR A 61 8.56 22.07 2.23
N SER A 62 9.33 23.15 2.31
CA SER A 62 9.85 23.90 1.16
C SER A 62 11.37 24.03 1.26
N ILE A 63 11.99 24.64 0.24
CA ILE A 63 13.43 24.96 0.27
C ILE A 63 13.79 25.89 1.45
N GLU A 64 12.89 26.79 1.83
CA GLU A 64 13.15 27.81 2.85
C GLU A 64 12.72 27.38 4.26
N LYS A 65 11.73 26.49 4.37
CA LYS A 65 11.14 26.12 5.66
C LYS A 65 10.83 24.64 5.74
N PHE A 66 11.33 24.00 6.79
CA PHE A 66 11.10 22.58 7.05
C PHE A 66 9.63 22.24 7.33
N ALA A 67 8.95 23.06 8.15
CA ALA A 67 7.57 22.83 8.57
C ALA A 67 6.67 24.04 8.29
N ILE A 68 5.78 23.88 7.32
CA ILE A 68 4.73 24.83 6.94
C ILE A 68 3.39 24.18 7.24
N LYS A 69 2.49 24.90 7.93
CA LYS A 69 1.15 24.40 8.22
C LYS A 69 0.41 24.10 6.89
N PRO A 70 -0.17 22.90 6.72
CA PRO A 70 -0.96 22.58 5.53
C PRO A 70 -2.27 23.37 5.51
N ASN A 71 -2.73 23.72 4.31
CA ASN A 71 -4.01 24.40 4.07
C ASN A 71 -5.14 23.43 3.69
N ILE A 72 -5.07 22.21 4.23
CA ILE A 72 -6.00 21.11 4.00
C ILE A 72 -6.37 20.48 5.34
N TRP A 73 -7.62 20.05 5.46
CA TRP A 73 -8.15 19.39 6.65
C TRP A 73 -7.91 17.88 6.60
N PRO A 74 -7.97 17.18 7.75
CA PRO A 74 -8.01 15.72 7.77
C PRO A 74 -9.07 15.17 6.83
N GLY A 75 -8.73 14.06 6.18
CA GLY A 75 -9.48 13.44 5.10
C GLY A 75 -9.62 11.94 5.25
N GLY A 76 -10.36 11.33 4.32
CA GLY A 76 -10.57 9.90 4.27
C GLY A 76 -9.73 9.23 3.18
N THR A 77 -9.34 7.98 3.39
CA THR A 77 -8.75 7.13 2.36
C THR A 77 -9.43 5.77 2.32
N ILE A 78 -9.72 5.29 1.12
CA ILE A 78 -10.06 3.88 0.87
C ILE A 78 -8.84 3.25 0.21
N ASN A 79 -8.35 2.13 0.72
CA ASN A 79 -7.16 1.47 0.18
C ASN A 79 -7.36 -0.02 -0.03
N ALA A 80 -6.65 -0.54 -1.04
CA ALA A 80 -6.50 -1.96 -1.31
C ALA A 80 -5.03 -2.26 -1.56
N ALA A 81 -4.55 -3.42 -1.10
CA ALA A 81 -3.20 -3.88 -1.35
C ALA A 81 -3.17 -5.38 -1.58
N PHE A 82 -2.16 -5.83 -2.32
CA PHE A 82 -1.81 -7.23 -2.49
C PHE A 82 -0.37 -7.43 -2.03
N GLY A 83 -0.10 -8.52 -1.32
CA GLY A 83 1.24 -8.90 -0.89
C GLY A 83 1.51 -10.39 -1.12
N TYR A 84 2.74 -10.69 -1.52
CA TYR A 84 3.28 -12.04 -1.70
C TYR A 84 4.55 -12.19 -0.86
N TYR A 85 4.59 -13.18 0.02
CA TYR A 85 5.76 -13.47 0.85
C TYR A 85 6.82 -14.22 0.02
N ILE A 86 7.84 -13.49 -0.45
CA ILE A 86 8.93 -14.08 -1.23
C ILE A 86 9.93 -14.85 -0.35
N LEU A 87 9.98 -14.52 0.93
CA LEU A 87 10.75 -15.19 1.98
C LEU A 87 9.89 -15.20 3.25
N ASP A 88 10.27 -16.00 4.23
CA ASP A 88 9.59 -16.00 5.53
C ASP A 88 9.57 -14.61 6.16
N GLY A 89 8.36 -14.12 6.42
CA GLY A 89 8.13 -12.78 6.97
C GLY A 89 8.30 -11.64 5.95
N PHE A 90 9.08 -11.79 4.87
CA PHE A 90 9.33 -10.70 3.92
C PHE A 90 8.41 -10.78 2.69
N SER A 91 7.62 -9.74 2.47
CA SER A 91 6.67 -9.62 1.37
C SER A 91 7.02 -8.50 0.40
N LEU A 92 6.71 -8.75 -0.87
CA LEU A 92 6.62 -7.73 -1.92
C LEU A 92 5.19 -7.64 -2.43
N GLY A 93 4.80 -6.48 -2.94
CA GLY A 93 3.43 -6.28 -3.36
C GLY A 93 3.17 -4.93 -3.99
N GLY A 94 1.90 -4.56 -4.01
CA GLY A 94 1.50 -3.22 -4.43
C GLY A 94 0.18 -2.81 -3.81
N SER A 95 -0.03 -1.49 -3.76
CA SER A 95 -1.26 -0.93 -3.24
C SER A 95 -1.78 0.21 -4.10
N ILE A 96 -3.09 0.40 -4.01
CA ILE A 96 -3.81 1.54 -4.57
C ILE A 96 -4.66 2.17 -3.47
N GLY A 97 -4.71 3.50 -3.47
CA GLY A 97 -5.56 4.25 -2.55
C GLY A 97 -6.37 5.32 -3.28
N PHE A 98 -7.49 5.70 -2.68
CA PHE A 98 -8.30 6.85 -3.07
C PHE A 98 -8.42 7.77 -1.86
N GLN A 99 -7.78 8.94 -1.94
CA GLN A 99 -7.67 9.89 -0.84
C GLN A 99 -8.50 11.15 -1.12
N PHE A 100 -9.21 11.64 -0.11
CA PHE A 100 -10.12 12.77 -0.21
C PHE A 100 -9.90 13.70 0.98
N TYR A 101 -9.42 14.92 0.74
CA TYR A 101 -9.15 15.92 1.78
C TYR A 101 -9.91 17.22 1.52
N PRO A 102 -10.76 17.68 2.44
CA PRO A 102 -11.37 18.99 2.36
C PRO A 102 -10.32 20.09 2.46
N THR A 103 -10.52 21.18 1.71
CA THR A 103 -9.59 22.33 1.69
C THR A 103 -10.25 23.58 2.28
N LEU A 104 -9.45 24.60 2.60
CA LEU A 104 -9.96 25.87 3.15
C LEU A 104 -11.01 26.55 2.25
N ALA A 105 -10.90 26.37 0.93
CA ALA A 105 -11.79 26.98 -0.04
C ALA A 105 -13.09 26.18 -0.30
N LYS A 106 -13.46 25.25 0.59
CA LYS A 106 -14.59 24.30 0.42
C LYS A 106 -14.49 23.42 -0.84
N ASN A 107 -13.29 23.29 -1.40
CA ASN A 107 -12.98 22.37 -2.49
C ASN A 107 -12.38 21.07 -1.94
N LEU A 108 -12.28 20.06 -2.80
CA LEU A 108 -11.66 18.77 -2.48
C LEU A 108 -10.28 18.65 -3.14
N TYR A 109 -9.28 18.28 -2.34
CA TYR A 109 -8.05 17.70 -2.84
C TYR A 109 -8.23 16.18 -2.92
N PHE A 110 -8.02 15.64 -4.12
CA PHE A 110 -8.15 14.23 -4.41
C PHE A 110 -6.79 13.66 -4.83
N ALA A 111 -6.43 12.50 -4.31
CA ALA A 111 -5.21 11.81 -4.71
C ALA A 111 -5.42 10.30 -4.88
N VAL A 112 -4.79 9.75 -5.92
CA VAL A 112 -4.73 8.32 -6.20
C VAL A 112 -3.27 7.87 -6.11
N PRO A 113 -2.79 7.47 -4.93
CA PRO A 113 -1.50 6.81 -4.80
C PRO A 113 -1.55 5.38 -5.33
N ILE A 114 -0.51 5.00 -6.06
CA ILE A 114 -0.22 3.64 -6.52
C ILE A 114 1.23 3.36 -6.13
N THR A 115 1.47 2.33 -5.32
CA THR A 115 2.80 2.02 -4.79
C THR A 115 3.19 0.57 -5.03
N PHE A 116 4.49 0.35 -5.23
CA PHE A 116 5.13 -0.93 -5.00
C PHE A 116 5.55 -1.01 -3.54
N ASP A 117 5.19 -2.10 -2.87
CA ASP A 117 5.30 -2.24 -1.44
C ASP A 117 6.29 -3.34 -1.05
N MET A 118 7.05 -3.10 0.01
CA MET A 118 7.92 -4.07 0.66
C MET A 118 7.68 -4.04 2.17
N GLY A 119 7.74 -5.19 2.82
CA GLY A 119 7.55 -5.24 4.26
C GLY A 119 8.02 -6.54 4.88
N TYR A 120 8.33 -6.47 6.17
CA TYR A 120 8.65 -7.60 7.01
C TYR A 120 7.59 -7.75 8.11
N THR A 121 7.01 -8.93 8.24
CA THR A 121 5.97 -9.25 9.23
C THR A 121 6.55 -10.09 10.34
N PHE A 122 6.64 -9.51 11.53
CA PHE A 122 6.92 -10.26 12.75
C PHE A 122 5.65 -11.00 13.21
N ALA A 123 5.81 -12.20 13.74
CA ALA A 123 4.70 -13.00 14.23
C ALA A 123 4.92 -13.46 15.67
N ALA A 124 3.92 -13.24 16.52
CA ALA A 124 3.90 -13.68 17.91
C ALA A 124 2.52 -14.30 18.21
N GLY A 125 2.44 -15.63 18.20
CA GLY A 125 1.16 -16.34 18.31
C GLY A 125 0.20 -15.95 17.19
N LYS A 126 -0.97 -15.42 17.55
CA LYS A 126 -1.98 -14.90 16.60
C LYS A 126 -1.72 -13.47 16.14
N TRP A 127 -0.74 -12.76 16.70
CA TRP A 127 -0.43 -11.39 16.31
C TRP A 127 0.53 -11.38 15.11
N ARG A 128 0.29 -10.44 14.20
CA ARG A 128 1.12 -10.12 13.03
C ARG A 128 1.44 -8.64 13.08
N ILE A 129 2.74 -8.31 13.10
CA ILE A 129 3.25 -6.95 13.23
C ILE A 129 4.04 -6.65 11.96
N PRO A 130 3.38 -6.18 10.89
CA PRO A 130 4.04 -5.74 9.67
C PRO A 130 4.76 -4.41 9.89
N LEU A 131 5.98 -4.33 9.38
CA LEU A 131 6.75 -3.11 9.23
C LEU A 131 7.22 -3.02 7.78
N GLY A 132 6.98 -1.91 7.12
CA GLY A 132 7.30 -1.79 5.71
C GLY A 132 7.14 -0.39 5.17
N GLY A 133 7.01 -0.33 3.85
CA GLY A 133 6.81 0.89 3.14
C GLY A 133 6.56 0.64 1.66
N GLY A 134 6.23 1.71 0.95
CA GLY A 134 6.01 1.66 -0.47
C GLY A 134 6.60 2.88 -1.18
N ILE A 135 6.98 2.68 -2.44
CA ILE A 135 7.37 3.76 -3.34
C ILE A 135 6.50 3.71 -4.57
N GLY A 136 6.10 4.87 -5.07
CA GLY A 136 5.37 4.91 -6.33
C GLY A 136 4.95 6.30 -6.71
N LEU A 137 3.73 6.38 -7.25
CA LEU A 137 3.20 7.54 -7.93
C LEU A 137 1.90 7.99 -7.27
N ALA A 138 1.66 9.29 -7.23
CA ALA A 138 0.42 9.89 -6.76
C ALA A 138 -0.13 10.83 -7.82
N ILE A 139 -1.29 10.46 -8.38
CA ILE A 139 -2.07 11.33 -9.25
C ILE A 139 -2.91 12.23 -8.35
N GLN A 140 -2.73 13.54 -8.46
CA GLN A 140 -3.33 14.52 -7.57
C GLN A 140 -4.18 15.48 -8.40
N SER A 141 -5.37 15.80 -7.90
CA SER A 141 -6.29 16.73 -8.52
C SER A 141 -6.84 17.69 -7.48
N TYR A 142 -6.92 18.96 -7.84
CA TYR A 142 -7.58 19.99 -7.05
C TYR A 142 -8.81 20.50 -7.78
N SER A 143 -9.99 20.23 -7.20
CA SER A 143 -11.27 20.53 -7.84
C SER A 143 -11.52 22.03 -8.06
N GLY A 144 -10.80 22.92 -7.35
CA GLY A 144 -11.04 24.36 -7.41
C GLY A 144 -10.44 25.09 -8.63
N ASN A 145 -9.51 24.47 -9.37
CA ASN A 145 -8.87 25.11 -10.53
C ASN A 145 -8.51 24.13 -11.66
N GLY A 146 -8.93 22.86 -11.58
CA GLY A 146 -8.59 21.84 -12.57
C GLY A 146 -7.11 21.44 -12.60
N ALA A 147 -6.30 21.91 -11.65
CA ALA A 147 -4.89 21.56 -11.59
C ALA A 147 -4.73 20.07 -11.27
N GLN A 148 -4.01 19.39 -12.15
CA GLN A 148 -3.60 18.01 -11.97
C GLN A 148 -2.08 17.98 -11.80
N TYR A 149 -1.63 17.23 -10.81
CA TYR A 149 -0.21 17.00 -10.57
C TYR A 149 0.05 15.51 -10.49
N PHE A 150 1.12 15.08 -11.15
CA PHE A 150 1.61 13.72 -11.09
C PHE A 150 2.99 13.75 -10.46
N GLY A 151 3.19 13.02 -9.37
CA GLY A 151 4.47 12.99 -8.69
C GLY A 151 4.70 11.70 -7.93
N MET A 152 5.84 11.66 -7.24
CA MET A 152 6.22 10.49 -6.46
C MET A 152 5.54 10.49 -5.10
N ILE A 153 5.42 9.30 -4.51
CA ILE A 153 5.03 9.10 -3.11
C ILE A 153 5.97 8.07 -2.49
N PHE A 154 6.34 8.33 -1.25
CA PHE A 154 7.03 7.40 -0.38
C PHE A 154 6.16 7.17 0.84
N ARG A 155 5.92 5.91 1.18
CA ARG A 155 5.14 5.51 2.34
C ARG A 155 6.03 4.69 3.26
N PHE A 156 5.95 4.98 4.54
CA PHE A 156 6.48 4.14 5.61
C PHE A 156 5.32 3.73 6.48
N ASP A 157 5.19 2.45 6.81
CA ASP A 157 4.06 1.96 7.58
C ASP A 157 4.44 0.86 8.58
N ALA A 158 3.75 0.87 9.71
CA ALA A 158 3.83 -0.12 10.76
C ALA A 158 2.43 -0.44 11.25
N GLY A 159 2.13 -1.72 11.51
CA GLY A 159 0.79 -2.14 11.88
C GLY A 159 0.75 -3.26 12.89
N THR A 160 -0.47 -3.60 13.29
CA THR A 160 -0.77 -4.76 14.13
C THR A 160 -2.06 -5.41 13.66
N TYR A 161 -2.02 -6.73 13.49
CA TYR A 161 -3.15 -7.53 13.03
C TYR A 161 -3.29 -8.77 13.91
N TYR A 162 -4.53 -9.07 14.27
CA TYR A 162 -4.90 -10.29 14.96
C TYR A 162 -5.43 -11.31 13.95
N GLN A 163 -4.79 -12.48 13.90
CA GLN A 163 -5.20 -13.62 13.08
C GLN A 163 -6.43 -14.28 13.70
N TYR A 164 -7.60 -13.99 13.14
CA TYR A 164 -8.89 -14.51 13.62
C TYR A 164 -9.12 -15.96 13.17
N SER A 165 -8.92 -16.23 11.88
CA SER A 165 -8.94 -17.57 11.26
C SER A 165 -7.68 -17.77 10.41
N PRO A 166 -7.39 -18.95 9.86
CA PRO A 166 -6.28 -19.12 8.92
C PRO A 166 -6.34 -18.14 7.72
N GLU A 167 -7.55 -17.81 7.27
CA GLU A 167 -7.82 -16.98 6.09
C GLU A 167 -7.99 -15.50 6.43
N TRP A 168 -8.36 -15.13 7.66
CA TRP A 168 -8.69 -13.74 8.02
C TRP A 168 -7.86 -13.20 9.16
N SER A 169 -7.35 -11.98 8.98
CA SER A 169 -6.82 -11.15 10.06
C SER A 169 -7.36 -9.72 10.01
N PHE A 170 -7.52 -9.12 11.18
CA PHE A 170 -8.08 -7.78 11.33
C PHE A 170 -7.15 -6.93 12.20
N GLY A 171 -7.05 -5.65 11.87
CA GLY A 171 -6.12 -4.78 12.56
C GLY A 171 -6.05 -3.39 11.96
N GLY A 172 -4.89 -2.77 12.11
CA GLY A 172 -4.65 -1.44 11.60
C GLY A 172 -3.18 -1.12 11.39
N ASP A 173 -2.96 -0.05 10.64
CA ASP A 173 -1.63 0.47 10.32
C ASP A 173 -1.57 1.97 10.66
N VAL A 174 -0.41 2.41 11.11
CA VAL A 174 -0.01 3.82 11.05
C VAL A 174 0.97 3.96 9.89
N SER A 175 0.76 4.99 9.06
CA SER A 175 1.62 5.28 7.91
C SER A 175 2.05 6.73 7.88
N TRP A 176 3.26 6.98 7.40
CA TRP A 176 3.74 8.31 7.05
C TRP A 176 3.97 8.35 5.54
N ASN A 177 3.22 9.22 4.87
CA ASN A 177 3.28 9.42 3.43
C ASN A 177 3.98 10.75 3.14
N VAL A 178 5.04 10.68 2.34
CA VAL A 178 5.87 11.79 1.87
C VAL A 178 5.61 11.97 0.38
N VAL A 179 5.08 13.12 0.00
CA VAL A 179 4.62 13.42 -1.35
C VAL A 179 5.37 14.65 -1.88
N PRO A 180 6.52 14.48 -2.55
CA PRO A 180 7.22 15.58 -3.20
C PRO A 180 6.47 16.09 -4.44
N GLN A 181 6.42 17.42 -4.54
CA GLN A 181 5.90 18.16 -5.68
C GLN A 181 6.99 19.06 -6.26
N TRP A 182 7.33 18.84 -7.52
CA TRP A 182 8.34 19.62 -8.25
C TRP A 182 7.70 20.40 -9.38
N PHE A 183 7.95 21.70 -9.39
CA PHE A 183 7.47 22.63 -10.39
C PHE A 183 8.64 23.22 -11.18
N LYS A 184 8.35 23.79 -12.35
CA LYS A 184 9.36 24.49 -13.17
C LYS A 184 10.02 25.62 -12.39
N ASP A 185 9.21 26.39 -11.67
CA ASP A 185 9.68 27.35 -10.69
C ASP A 185 9.95 26.64 -9.36
N LYS A 186 11.23 26.53 -9.00
CA LYS A 186 11.70 25.82 -7.81
C LYS A 186 11.17 26.45 -6.52
N THR A 187 10.82 27.73 -6.51
CA THR A 187 10.26 28.41 -5.33
C THR A 187 8.90 27.80 -4.92
N ASN A 188 8.20 27.15 -5.85
CA ASN A 188 6.93 26.47 -5.62
C ASN A 188 7.08 24.99 -5.22
N ASN A 189 8.30 24.44 -5.19
CA ASN A 189 8.51 23.05 -4.77
C ASN A 189 8.05 22.85 -3.32
N ARG A 190 7.20 21.84 -3.11
CA ARG A 190 6.68 21.50 -1.78
C ARG A 190 6.74 19.98 -1.59
N THR A 191 6.94 19.55 -0.35
CA THR A 191 6.79 18.13 0.02
C THR A 191 5.71 18.04 1.06
N GLY A 192 4.60 17.36 0.74
CA GLY A 192 3.51 17.11 1.67
C GLY A 192 3.81 15.91 2.55
N ASN A 193 3.58 16.04 3.86
CA ASN A 193 3.73 14.98 4.84
C ASN A 193 2.38 14.67 5.47
N PHE A 194 1.95 13.42 5.37
CA PHE A 194 0.63 12.97 5.82
C PHE A 194 0.75 11.75 6.73
N LEU A 195 0.07 11.79 7.87
CA LEU A 195 -0.13 10.64 8.74
C LEU A 195 -1.39 9.90 8.29
N GLY A 196 -1.32 8.59 8.06
CA GLY A 196 -2.47 7.75 7.83
C GLY A 196 -2.69 6.83 9.02
N ILE A 197 -3.91 6.81 9.56
CA ILE A 197 -4.35 5.85 10.59
C ILE A 197 -5.37 4.95 9.92
N THR A 198 -5.07 3.67 9.77
CA THR A 198 -5.84 2.71 8.97
C THR A 198 -6.44 1.65 9.85
N PHE A 199 -7.70 1.29 9.59
CA PHE A 199 -8.28 0.02 10.00
C PHE A 199 -8.45 -0.86 8.75
N ALA A 200 -8.04 -2.11 8.83
CA ALA A 200 -8.02 -3.00 7.68
C ALA A 200 -8.33 -4.45 8.03
N ALA A 201 -8.90 -5.14 7.05
CA ALA A 201 -9.00 -6.59 7.00
C ALA A 201 -7.97 -7.13 5.99
N ARG A 202 -7.36 -8.27 6.31
CA ARG A 202 -6.52 -9.03 5.38
C ARG A 202 -7.11 -10.41 5.19
N TYR A 203 -7.29 -10.77 3.92
CA TYR A 203 -7.62 -12.10 3.48
C TYR A 203 -6.36 -12.80 3.01
N HIS A 204 -6.03 -13.94 3.60
CA HIS A 204 -4.87 -14.77 3.26
C HIS A 204 -5.30 -15.85 2.27
N LEU A 205 -4.50 -16.02 1.22
CA LEU A 205 -4.74 -16.88 0.06
C LEU A 205 -3.79 -18.07 0.04
#